data_AF-K2D6K1-F1
#
_entry.id   AF-K2D6K1-F1
#
_cell.length_a   1.000
_cell.length_b   1.000
_cell.length_c   1.000
_cell.angle_alpha   90.00
_cell.angle_beta   90.00
_cell.angle_gamma   90.00
#
_symmetry.space_group_name_H-M   'P 1'
#
loop_
_entity.id
_entity.type
_entity.pdbx_description
1 polymer ?
#
loop_
_entity_poly.entity_id
_entity_poly.type
_entity_poly.pdbx_seq_one_letter_code
_entity_poly.pdbx_strand_id
1 'polypeptide(L)'
;MDKITYPEQIDLTLFGPEQKSFEVKYGLPKEVKFCKNCVISNQRPNSAVEYQHTNHTTKKTIFFDQDGICDACLYTQKKQKTISWNGREKELQELCDKHRSKDGSYDCIVPGSGGKDSFYAAHILKNKYKMHPLTITWAPHIYTDWGYKN
;
A
#
# COMPACT_ATOMS: atom_id res chain seq x y z
N MET A 1 -24.09 26.19 2.99
CA MET A 1 -23.72 24.76 2.89
C MET A 1 -24.96 24.02 2.50
N ASP A 2 -24.96 23.39 1.34
CA ASP A 2 -26.06 22.51 0.95
C ASP A 2 -26.13 21.36 1.94
N LYS A 3 -27.31 21.14 2.51
CA LYS A 3 -27.52 20.05 3.46
C LYS A 3 -27.34 18.73 2.72
N ILE A 4 -26.42 17.89 3.20
CA ILE A 4 -26.36 16.49 2.77
C ILE A 4 -27.67 15.84 3.18
N THR A 5 -28.47 15.42 2.20
CA THR A 5 -29.75 14.77 2.44
C THR A 5 -29.54 13.38 3.04
N TYR A 6 -30.53 12.90 3.79
CA TYR A 6 -30.53 11.51 4.23
C TYR A 6 -30.60 10.59 2.99
N PRO A 7 -29.84 9.47 2.96
CA PRO A 7 -29.88 8.55 1.82
C PRO A 7 -31.30 8.06 1.54
N GLU A 8 -31.64 7.93 0.26
CA GLU A 8 -32.91 7.34 -0.15
C GLU A 8 -32.99 5.86 0.25
N GLN A 9 -34.21 5.35 0.35
CA GLN A 9 -34.46 3.95 0.67
C GLN A 9 -33.92 3.07 -0.47
N ILE A 10 -33.16 2.03 -0.12
CA ILE A 10 -32.53 1.14 -1.10
C ILE A 10 -33.60 0.25 -1.74
N ASP A 11 -33.66 0.24 -3.07
CA ASP A 11 -34.46 -0.72 -3.82
C ASP A 11 -33.82 -2.11 -3.80
N LEU A 12 -34.37 -2.99 -2.96
CA LEU A 12 -33.88 -4.36 -2.78
C LEU A 12 -34.21 -5.27 -3.95
N THR A 13 -35.16 -4.91 -4.82
CA THR A 13 -35.55 -5.75 -5.97
C THR A 13 -34.40 -5.93 -6.96
N LEU A 14 -33.46 -4.97 -6.99
CA LEU A 14 -32.23 -5.00 -7.79
C LEU A 14 -31.26 -6.14 -7.42
N PHE A 15 -31.41 -6.74 -6.23
CA PHE A 15 -30.54 -7.80 -5.71
C PHE A 15 -31.26 -9.13 -5.53
N GLY A 16 -32.47 -9.26 -6.08
CA GLY A 16 -33.27 -10.48 -5.99
C GLY A 16 -32.69 -11.65 -6.81
N PRO A 17 -33.06 -12.90 -6.46
CA PRO A 17 -32.55 -14.11 -7.14
C PRO A 17 -32.96 -14.19 -8.62
N GLU A 18 -34.03 -13.51 -9.02
CA GLU A 18 -34.52 -13.40 -10.40
C GLU A 18 -33.61 -12.53 -11.28
N GLN A 19 -32.74 -11.71 -10.67
CA GLN A 19 -31.96 -10.70 -11.39
C GLN A 19 -30.73 -11.33 -12.06
N LYS A 20 -30.78 -11.42 -13.40
CA LYS A 20 -29.73 -12.06 -14.22
C LYS A 20 -28.62 -11.11 -14.68
N SER A 21 -28.84 -9.80 -14.56
CA SER A 21 -27.87 -8.78 -14.97
C SER A 21 -27.76 -7.69 -13.93
N PHE A 22 -26.53 -7.46 -13.47
CA PHE A 22 -26.20 -6.37 -12.56
C PHE A 22 -25.62 -5.20 -13.34
N GLU A 23 -25.98 -3.99 -12.93
CA GLU A 23 -25.34 -2.77 -13.39
C GLU A 23 -23.90 -2.73 -12.87
N VAL A 24 -22.96 -2.46 -13.77
CA VAL A 24 -21.56 -2.27 -13.42
C VAL A 24 -21.37 -0.87 -12.85
N LYS A 25 -20.84 -0.78 -11.64
CA LYS A 25 -20.50 0.50 -11.01
C LYS A 25 -19.01 0.81 -11.13
N TYR A 26 -18.66 2.10 -11.11
CA TYR A 26 -17.29 2.60 -10.96
C TYR A 26 -16.28 2.12 -12.01
N GLY A 27 -16.74 1.66 -13.18
CA GLY A 27 -15.87 1.12 -14.24
C GLY A 27 -15.32 -0.28 -13.97
N LEU A 28 -15.90 -1.03 -13.04
CA LEU A 28 -15.44 -2.39 -12.70
C LEU A 28 -15.70 -3.40 -13.84
N PRO A 29 -14.92 -4.47 -13.97
CA PRO A 29 -15.25 -5.55 -14.88
C PRO A 29 -16.59 -6.22 -14.52
N LYS A 30 -17.43 -6.50 -15.53
CA LYS A 30 -18.69 -7.24 -15.37
C LYS A 30 -18.46 -8.69 -14.96
N GLU A 31 -17.49 -9.34 -15.60
CA GLU A 31 -17.10 -10.71 -15.29
C GLU A 31 -16.07 -10.71 -14.16
N VAL A 32 -16.43 -11.33 -13.03
CA VAL A 32 -15.55 -11.45 -11.87
C VAL A 32 -14.64 -12.65 -12.05
N LYS A 33 -13.33 -12.40 -11.99
CA LYS A 33 -12.27 -13.42 -12.09
C LYS A 33 -11.36 -13.31 -10.89
N PHE A 34 -10.75 -14.43 -10.52
CA PHE A 34 -9.80 -14.51 -9.41
C PHE A 34 -8.43 -14.97 -9.91
N CYS A 35 -7.38 -14.36 -9.38
CA CYS A 35 -6.02 -14.71 -9.74
C CYS A 35 -5.74 -16.16 -9.33
N LYS A 36 -5.24 -16.98 -10.24
CA LYS A 36 -4.94 -18.39 -9.96
C LYS A 36 -3.89 -18.59 -8.86
N ASN A 37 -3.03 -17.60 -8.62
CA ASN A 37 -1.95 -17.69 -7.63
C ASN A 37 -2.32 -17.15 -6.24
N CYS A 38 -3.06 -16.04 -6.17
CA CYS A 38 -3.28 -15.33 -4.90
C CYS A 38 -4.75 -15.04 -4.59
N VAL A 39 -5.68 -15.56 -5.40
CA VAL A 39 -7.14 -15.39 -5.26
C VAL A 39 -7.64 -13.95 -5.19
N ILE A 40 -6.82 -12.95 -5.55
CA ILE A 40 -7.27 -11.56 -5.64
C ILE A 40 -8.27 -11.42 -6.79
N SER A 41 -9.31 -10.62 -6.59
CA SER A 41 -10.31 -10.33 -7.64
C SER A 41 -9.78 -9.35 -8.69
N ASN A 42 -10.15 -9.56 -9.95
CA ASN A 42 -9.92 -8.60 -11.05
C ASN A 42 -10.69 -7.28 -10.88
N GLN A 43 -11.59 -7.18 -9.90
CA GLN A 43 -12.28 -5.94 -9.52
C GLN A 43 -11.50 -5.09 -8.51
N ARG A 44 -10.32 -5.53 -8.05
CA ARG A 44 -9.48 -4.74 -7.14
C ARG A 44 -9.07 -3.43 -7.83
N PRO A 45 -9.47 -2.25 -7.32
CA PRO A 45 -9.12 -0.97 -7.93
C PRO A 45 -7.63 -0.67 -7.77
N ASN A 46 -7.05 -0.06 -8.79
CA ASN A 46 -5.70 0.50 -8.73
C ASN A 46 -5.71 1.88 -8.10
N SER A 47 -4.58 2.28 -7.53
CA SER A 47 -4.37 3.64 -7.05
C SER A 47 -4.53 4.64 -8.20
N ALA A 48 -5.15 5.78 -7.89
CA ALA A 48 -5.29 6.92 -8.78
C ALA A 48 -4.57 8.13 -8.16
N VAL A 49 -4.22 9.11 -8.98
CA VAL A 49 -3.68 10.39 -8.48
C VAL A 49 -4.82 11.12 -7.77
N GLU A 50 -4.67 11.32 -6.45
CA GLU A 50 -5.74 11.82 -5.58
C GLU A 50 -6.36 13.13 -6.10
N TYR A 51 -5.52 14.09 -6.48
CA TYR A 51 -5.97 15.42 -6.94
C TYR A 51 -6.64 15.41 -8.33
N GLN A 52 -6.56 14.30 -9.07
CA GLN A 52 -7.23 14.16 -10.37
C GLN A 52 -8.54 13.37 -10.26
N HIS A 53 -8.82 12.78 -9.10
CA HIS A 53 -9.99 11.95 -8.89
C HIS A 53 -11.24 12.81 -8.66
N THR A 54 -12.30 12.49 -9.39
CA THR A 54 -13.65 13.05 -9.21
C THR A 54 -14.67 11.93 -9.01
N ASN A 55 -15.88 12.27 -8.55
CA ASN A 55 -17.02 11.36 -8.47
C ASN A 55 -17.41 10.73 -9.84
N HIS A 56 -17.02 11.35 -10.96
CA HIS A 56 -17.25 10.85 -12.32
C HIS A 56 -16.10 9.97 -12.85
N THR A 57 -15.01 9.83 -12.08
CA THR A 57 -13.83 9.06 -12.53
C THR A 57 -14.09 7.56 -12.47
N THR A 58 -13.89 6.87 -13.59
CA THR A 58 -13.91 5.40 -13.63
C THR A 58 -12.61 4.82 -13.06
N LYS A 59 -12.73 3.75 -12.28
CA LYS A 59 -11.58 3.10 -11.65
C LYS A 59 -10.99 2.07 -12.61
N LYS A 60 -9.69 2.20 -12.87
CA LYS A 60 -8.92 1.10 -13.46
C LYS A 60 -8.74 0.02 -12.40
N THR A 61 -8.94 -1.23 -12.78
CA THR A 61 -8.70 -2.36 -11.89
C THR A 61 -7.39 -3.06 -12.22
N ILE A 62 -6.94 -3.91 -11.32
CA ILE A 62 -5.76 -4.74 -11.49
C ILE A 62 -5.83 -5.53 -12.81
N PHE A 63 -4.75 -5.54 -13.59
CA PHE A 63 -4.71 -6.28 -14.84
C PHE A 63 -4.40 -7.75 -14.59
N PHE A 64 -5.00 -8.58 -15.44
CA PHE A 64 -4.85 -10.03 -15.48
C PHE A 64 -4.34 -10.39 -16.88
N ASP A 65 -3.29 -11.20 -16.94
CA ASP A 65 -2.81 -11.73 -18.20
C ASP A 65 -3.71 -12.85 -18.75
N GLN A 66 -3.32 -13.41 -19.89
CA GLN A 66 -4.04 -14.49 -20.57
C GLN A 66 -4.10 -15.77 -19.74
N ASP A 67 -3.14 -15.98 -18.85
CA ASP A 67 -3.08 -17.14 -17.96
C ASP A 67 -3.95 -16.97 -16.71
N GLY A 68 -4.53 -15.79 -16.50
CA GLY A 68 -5.35 -15.45 -15.34
C GLY A 68 -4.51 -15.11 -14.09
N ILE A 69 -3.28 -14.62 -14.28
CA ILE A 69 -2.38 -14.16 -13.23
C ILE A 69 -2.43 -12.64 -13.15
N CYS A 70 -2.56 -12.10 -11.93
CA CYS A 70 -2.62 -10.66 -11.71
C CYS A 70 -1.23 -10.00 -11.78
N ASP A 71 -1.19 -8.71 -12.11
CA ASP A 71 0.04 -7.90 -12.20
C ASP A 71 0.96 -8.04 -10.97
N ALA A 72 0.37 -8.07 -9.77
CA ALA A 72 1.13 -8.15 -8.53
C ALA A 72 1.90 -9.48 -8.41
N CYS A 73 1.29 -10.58 -8.86
CA CYS A 73 1.93 -11.89 -8.91
C CYS A 73 3.01 -11.93 -10.00
N LEU A 74 2.71 -11.42 -11.19
CA LEU A 74 3.69 -11.31 -12.29
C LEU A 74 4.92 -10.50 -11.87
N TYR A 75 4.70 -9.36 -11.23
CA TYR A 75 5.77 -8.51 -10.73
C TYR A 75 6.57 -9.20 -9.61
N THR A 76 5.92 -9.98 -8.75
CA THR A 76 6.61 -10.76 -7.71
C THR A 76 7.53 -11.81 -8.33
N GLN A 77 7.07 -12.54 -9.34
CA GLN A 77 7.91 -13.48 -10.08
C GLN A 77 9.07 -12.78 -10.78
N LYS A 78 8.80 -11.61 -11.40
CA LYS A 78 9.84 -10.79 -12.03
C LYS A 78 10.90 -10.40 -11.00
N LYS A 79 10.51 -9.85 -9.85
CA LYS A 79 11.44 -9.48 -8.77
C LYS A 79 12.34 -10.64 -8.35
N GLN A 80 11.78 -11.83 -8.17
CA GLN A 80 12.55 -13.02 -7.79
C GLN A 80 13.60 -13.41 -8.84
N LYS A 81 13.33 -13.16 -10.13
CA LYS A 81 14.24 -13.48 -11.23
C LYS A 81 15.25 -12.37 -11.52
N THR A 82 14.87 -11.10 -11.36
CA THR A 82 15.67 -9.96 -11.83
C THR A 82 16.42 -9.23 -10.72
N ILE A 83 16.02 -9.39 -9.45
CA ILE A 83 16.66 -8.69 -8.32
C ILE A 83 17.62 -9.62 -7.60
N SER A 84 18.91 -9.29 -7.63
CA SER A 84 19.90 -9.90 -6.75
C SER A 84 19.78 -9.29 -5.35
N TRP A 85 19.06 -9.95 -4.45
CA TRP A 85 18.92 -9.48 -3.05
C TRP A 85 20.25 -9.43 -2.31
N ASN A 86 21.14 -10.39 -2.57
CA ASN A 86 22.50 -10.38 -2.02
C ASN A 86 23.33 -9.19 -2.55
N GLY A 87 23.14 -8.82 -3.82
CA GLY A 87 23.78 -7.63 -4.39
C GLY A 87 23.27 -6.34 -3.73
N ARG A 88 21.95 -6.20 -3.60
CA ARG A 88 21.32 -5.05 -2.92
C ARG A 88 21.73 -4.94 -1.45
N GLU A 89 21.83 -6.07 -0.76
CA GLU A 89 22.32 -6.15 0.62
C GLU A 89 23.76 -5.62 0.71
N LYS A 90 24.63 -6.03 -0.21
CA LYS A 90 26.01 -5.56 -0.27
C LYS A 90 26.12 -4.05 -0.54
N GLU A 91 25.35 -3.55 -1.52
CA GLU A 91 25.27 -2.11 -1.82
C GLU A 91 24.86 -1.30 -0.56
N LEU A 92 23.86 -1.78 0.17
CA LEU A 92 23.41 -1.14 1.41
C LEU A 92 24.47 -1.22 2.51
N GLN A 93 25.14 -2.36 2.66
CA GLN A 93 26.21 -2.53 3.65
C GLN A 93 27.37 -1.58 3.37
N GLU A 94 27.83 -1.47 2.11
CA GLU A 94 28.89 -0.55 1.70
C GLU A 94 28.50 0.91 1.98
N LEU A 95 27.25 1.28 1.72
CA LEU A 95 26.73 2.61 2.06
C LEU A 95 26.72 2.86 3.57
N CYS A 96 26.26 1.90 4.36
CA CYS A 96 26.30 1.98 5.82
C CYS A 96 27.73 2.10 6.33
N ASP A 97 28.65 1.27 5.88
CA ASP A 97 30.06 1.27 6.31
C ASP A 97 30.74 2.61 6.03
N LYS A 98 30.38 3.29 4.95
CA LYS A 98 30.90 4.63 4.61
C LYS A 98 30.48 5.72 5.60
N HIS A 99 29.28 5.60 6.18
CA HIS A 99 28.67 6.65 6.99
C HIS A 99 28.57 6.30 8.49
N ARG A 100 28.77 5.04 8.86
CA ARG A 100 28.63 4.55 10.23
C ARG A 100 29.54 5.31 11.20
N SER A 101 28.95 5.78 12.28
CA SER A 101 29.69 6.44 13.35
C SER A 101 30.62 5.47 14.07
N LYS A 102 31.76 5.97 14.54
CA LYS A 102 32.76 5.22 15.33
C LYS A 102 32.67 5.48 16.83
N ASP A 103 31.98 6.55 17.24
CA ASP A 103 31.84 6.96 18.64
C ASP A 103 30.42 6.77 19.19
N GLY A 104 29.49 6.30 18.34
CA GLY A 104 28.10 6.05 18.71
C GLY A 104 27.17 7.25 18.52
N SER A 105 27.68 8.38 18.01
CA SER A 105 26.84 9.48 17.53
C SER A 105 25.91 9.05 16.40
N TYR A 106 24.79 9.76 16.23
CA TYR A 106 23.83 9.46 15.18
C TYR A 106 24.46 9.58 13.79
N ASP A 107 24.25 8.56 12.96
CA ASP A 107 24.89 8.43 11.63
C ASP A 107 23.88 8.28 10.49
N CYS A 108 22.59 8.16 10.80
CA CYS A 108 21.52 8.23 9.81
C CYS A 108 20.23 8.78 10.42
N ILE A 109 19.37 9.32 9.55
CA ILE A 109 18.03 9.79 9.92
C ILE A 109 17.02 8.76 9.43
N VAL A 110 16.10 8.38 10.32
CA VAL A 110 15.00 7.47 9.99
C VAL A 110 13.67 8.14 10.33
N PRO A 111 12.78 8.39 9.35
CA PRO A 111 11.42 8.84 9.64
C PRO A 111 10.68 7.79 10.49
N GLY A 112 10.27 8.18 11.70
CA GLY A 112 9.65 7.33 12.70
C GLY A 112 8.18 7.69 12.90
N SER A 113 7.28 7.09 12.13
CA SER A 113 5.83 7.33 12.24
C SER A 113 5.16 6.66 13.45
N GLY A 114 5.88 5.82 14.20
CA GLY A 114 5.31 4.94 15.22
C GLY A 114 4.69 3.65 14.65
N GLY A 115 4.59 3.52 13.32
CA GLY A 115 4.11 2.32 12.65
C GLY A 115 5.16 1.20 12.58
N LYS A 116 4.69 -0.05 12.44
CA LYS A 116 5.54 -1.25 12.38
C LYS A 116 6.71 -1.16 11.38
N ASP A 117 6.48 -0.52 10.23
CA ASP A 117 7.44 -0.51 9.12
C ASP A 117 8.63 0.43 9.41
N SER A 118 8.36 1.62 9.99
CA SER A 118 9.42 2.55 10.41
C SER A 118 10.21 2.02 11.61
N PHE A 119 9.54 1.33 12.54
CA PHE A 119 10.19 0.58 13.61
C PHE A 119 11.11 -0.51 13.07
N TYR A 120 10.64 -1.33 12.13
CA TYR A 120 11.45 -2.39 11.54
C TYR A 120 12.68 -1.84 10.82
N ALA A 121 12.53 -0.76 10.05
CA ALA A 121 13.66 -0.11 9.38
C ALA A 121 14.72 0.38 10.39
N ALA A 122 14.32 1.11 11.43
CA ALA A 122 15.22 1.56 12.48
C ALA A 122 15.90 0.38 13.23
N HIS A 123 15.11 -0.66 13.54
CA HIS A 123 15.59 -1.86 14.22
C HIS A 123 16.66 -2.59 13.38
N ILE A 124 16.43 -2.78 12.09
CA ILE A 124 17.38 -3.43 11.19
C ILE A 124 18.66 -2.61 11.04
N LEU A 125 18.56 -1.29 10.87
CA LEU A 125 19.72 -0.40 10.81
C LEU A 125 20.56 -0.48 12.09
N LYS A 126 19.92 -0.45 13.27
CA LYS A 126 20.62 -0.54 14.56
C LYS A 126 21.25 -1.92 14.79
N ASN A 127 20.50 -3.00 14.57
CA ASN A 127 20.90 -4.32 15.05
C ASN A 127 21.68 -5.12 14.01
N LYS A 128 21.29 -5.06 12.74
CA LYS A 128 21.97 -5.76 11.65
C LYS A 128 23.15 -4.96 11.12
N TYR A 129 22.93 -3.69 10.78
CA TYR A 129 23.95 -2.84 10.15
C TYR A 129 24.76 -1.99 11.13
N LYS A 130 24.50 -2.10 12.44
CA LYS A 130 25.23 -1.40 13.51
C LYS A 130 25.29 0.12 13.35
N MET A 131 24.26 0.70 12.72
CA MET A 131 24.07 2.14 12.61
C MET A 131 23.49 2.70 13.91
N HIS A 132 23.53 4.02 14.04
CA HIS A 132 22.94 4.82 15.11
C HIS A 132 21.85 5.72 14.52
N PRO A 133 20.64 5.17 14.29
CA PRO A 133 19.55 5.94 13.70
C PRO A 133 19.02 6.99 14.67
N LEU A 134 18.94 8.24 14.21
CA LEU A 134 18.10 9.27 14.80
C LEU A 134 16.70 9.17 14.21
N THR A 135 15.73 8.71 15.01
CA THR A 135 14.35 8.63 14.56
C THR A 135 13.66 9.98 14.66
N ILE A 136 13.13 10.48 13.54
CA ILE A 136 12.42 11.76 13.49
C ILE A 136 10.95 11.52 13.18
N THR A 137 10.06 12.02 14.05
CA THR A 137 8.62 12.00 13.80
C THR A 137 8.12 13.40 13.49
N TRP A 138 7.09 13.49 12.64
CA TRP A 138 6.35 14.73 12.44
C TRP A 138 5.04 14.63 13.21
N ALA A 139 4.85 15.52 14.17
CA ALA A 139 3.64 15.52 14.98
C ALA A 139 2.41 15.82 14.11
N PRO A 140 1.29 15.12 14.34
CA PRO A 140 0.07 15.40 13.60
C PRO A 140 -0.42 16.82 13.87
N HIS A 141 -1.00 17.48 12.86
CA HIS A 141 -1.57 18.82 13.00
C HIS A 141 -2.78 18.86 13.94
N ILE A 142 -3.40 17.70 14.20
CA ILE A 142 -4.53 17.55 15.10
C ILE A 142 -4.16 16.49 16.13
N TYR A 143 -4.11 16.91 17.39
CA TYR A 143 -4.02 15.98 18.51
C TYR A 143 -5.42 15.56 18.91
N THR A 144 -5.54 14.31 19.36
CA THR A 144 -6.79 13.75 19.87
C THR A 144 -6.56 13.33 21.31
N ASP A 145 -7.58 13.47 22.16
CA ASP A 145 -7.49 13.09 23.57
C ASP A 145 -7.14 11.61 23.76
N TRP A 146 -7.59 10.74 22.84
CA TRP A 146 -7.21 9.33 22.85
C TRP A 146 -5.76 9.10 22.40
N GLY A 147 -5.24 9.92 21.49
CA GLY A 147 -3.85 9.84 21.04
C GLY A 147 -2.86 10.19 22.15
N TYR A 148 -3.21 11.13 23.04
CA TYR A 148 -2.40 11.50 24.21
C TYR A 148 -2.41 10.48 25.35
N LYS A 149 -3.44 9.63 25.42
CA LYS A 149 -3.60 8.63 26.48
C LYS A 149 -2.93 7.28 26.17
N ASN A 150 -2.53 7.05 24.92
CA ASN A 150 -1.74 5.88 24.50
C ASN A 150 -0.24 6.19 24.60
#